data_AF-A0A537MWP8-F1
#
_entry.id   AF-A0A537MWP8-F1
#
_cell.length_a   1.000
_cell.length_b   1.000
_cell.length_c   1.000
_cell.angle_alpha   90.00
_cell.angle_beta   90.00
_cell.angle_gamma   90.00
#
_symmetry.space_group_name_H-M   'P 1'
#
loop_
_entity.id
_entity.type
_entity.pdbx_description
1 polymer ?
#
loop_
_entity_poly.entity_id
_entity_poly.type
_entity_poly.pdbx_seq_one_letter_code
_entity_poly.pdbx_strand_id
1 'polypeptide(L)' 'MYRVSGFVPRSGRRFGEKTVLTRKQNELLLFINKRLNDAGVSPSFDEMKEALRLKSKSGIHRLITGLEERGFLRRLP' A
#
# COMPACT_ATOMS: atom_id res chain seq x y z
N MET A 1 -10.70 2.83 -4.00
CA MET A 1 -10.92 2.75 -2.55
C MET A 1 -10.42 1.41 -2.06
N TYR A 2 -9.23 1.37 -1.48
CA TYR A 2 -8.62 0.13 -0.98
C TYR A 2 -8.62 0.14 0.55
N ARG A 3 -8.72 -1.04 1.17
CA ARG A 3 -8.42 -1.25 2.58
C ARG A 3 -7.09 -1.99 2.72
N VAL A 4 -6.25 -1.52 3.63
CA VAL A 4 -5.01 -2.22 3.98
C VAL A 4 -5.38 -3.44 4.82
N SER A 5 -4.99 -4.62 4.37
CA SER A 5 -5.29 -5.89 5.04
C SER A 5 -3.99 -6.55 5.48
N GLY A 6 -3.86 -6.78 6.78
CA GLY A 6 -2.73 -7.50 7.37
C GLY A 6 -1.44 -6.70 7.59
N PHE A 7 -1.30 -5.47 7.09
CA PHE A 7 -0.07 -4.69 7.28
C PHE A 7 0.03 -4.11 8.71
N VAL A 8 0.95 -4.66 9.51
CA VAL A 8 1.35 -4.09 10.82
C VAL A 8 2.73 -3.46 10.64
N PRO A 9 2.87 -2.11 10.77
CA PRO A 9 4.18 -1.48 10.75
C PRO A 9 5.00 -2.01 11.93
N ARG A 10 6.27 -2.36 11.67
CA ARG A 10 7.14 -3.09 12.59
C ARG A 10 7.34 -2.38 13.93
N SER A 11 6.48 -2.69 14.89
CA SER A 11 6.75 -2.67 16.33
C SER A 11 6.16 -3.89 17.07
N GLY A 12 5.52 -4.84 16.35
CA GLY A 12 5.12 -6.15 16.88
C GLY A 12 5.04 -7.19 15.76
N ARG A 13 5.93 -8.19 15.77
CA ARG A 13 6.00 -9.23 14.73
C ARG A 13 4.71 -10.06 14.65
N ARG A 14 4.11 -10.14 13.46
CA ARG A 14 3.68 -11.41 12.82
C ARG A 14 3.41 -11.18 11.31
N PHE A 15 4.49 -11.17 10.54
CA PHE A 15 4.49 -11.67 9.17
C PHE A 15 5.55 -12.77 9.12
N GLY A 16 5.14 -14.00 9.45
CA GLY A 16 5.87 -15.18 8.99
C GLY A 16 5.66 -15.31 7.49
N GLU A 17 6.74 -15.51 6.74
CA GLU A 17 6.79 -15.99 5.35
C GLU A 17 6.30 -15.11 4.16
N LYS A 18 5.66 -13.95 4.33
CA LYS A 18 5.24 -13.09 3.17
C LYS A 18 6.15 -11.87 2.87
N THR A 19 7.46 -11.95 3.05
CA THR A 19 8.33 -10.75 3.18
C THR A 19 9.07 -10.25 1.91
N VAL A 20 8.71 -10.63 0.68
CA VAL A 20 9.37 -10.09 -0.52
C VAL A 20 8.63 -8.86 -1.05
N LEU A 21 8.61 -7.75 -0.30
CA LEU A 21 8.12 -6.46 -0.79
C LEU A 21 9.29 -5.64 -1.34
N THR A 22 9.12 -5.05 -2.52
CA THR A 22 10.10 -4.06 -2.99
C THR A 22 10.02 -2.80 -2.12
N ARG A 23 11.09 -2.00 -2.07
CA ARG A 23 11.13 -0.75 -1.29
C ARG A 23 9.95 0.17 -1.60
N LYS A 24 9.59 0.30 -2.88
CA LYS A 24 8.43 1.10 -3.34
C LYS A 24 7.09 0.54 -2.87
N GLN A 25 6.92 -0.79 -2.86
CA GLN A 25 5.70 -1.40 -2.34
C GLN A 25 5.53 -1.17 -0.83
N ASN A 26 6.62 -1.24 -0.08
CA ASN A 26 6.60 -0.94 1.35
C ASN A 26 6.29 0.55 1.61
N GLU A 27 6.91 1.47 0.85
CA GLU A 27 6.61 2.91 0.91
C GLU A 27 5.12 3.19 0.64
N LEU A 28 4.54 2.51 -0.36
CA LEU A 28 3.12 2.62 -0.68
C LEU A 28 2.23 2.15 0.48
N LEU A 29 2.50 0.99 1.06
CA LEU A 29 1.72 0.47 2.20
C LEU A 29 1.81 1.39 3.41
N LEU A 30 3.00 1.90 3.73
CA LEU A 30 3.21 2.86 4.82
C LEU A 30 2.42 4.14 4.57
N PHE A 31 2.43 4.66 3.34
CA PHE A 31 1.68 5.86 2.99
C PHE A 31 0.17 5.67 3.13
N ILE A 32 -0.38 4.58 2.59
CA ILE A 32 -1.81 4.25 2.70
C ILE A 32 -2.19 4.09 4.18
N ASN A 33 -1.40 3.35 4.95
CA ASN A 33 -1.64 3.17 6.38
C ASN A 33 -1.62 4.51 7.13
N LYS A 34 -0.64 5.37 6.86
CA LYS A 34 -0.56 6.70 7.48
C LYS A 34 -1.81 7.53 7.17
N ARG A 35 -2.25 7.56 5.91
CA ARG A 35 -3.44 8.31 5.48
C ARG A 35 -4.74 7.78 6.10
N LEU A 36 -4.86 6.46 6.23
CA LEU A 36 -5.98 5.85 6.94
C LEU A 36 -5.99 6.19 8.45
N ASN A 37 -4.83 6.25 9.09
CA ASN A 37 -4.74 6.64 10.51
C ASN A 37 -5.01 8.13 10.73
N ASP A 38 -4.60 8.99 9.79
CA ASP A 38 -4.70 10.44 9.92
C ASP A 38 -6.08 10.98 9.52
N ALA A 39 -6.60 10.55 8.36
CA ALA A 39 -7.83 11.08 7.78
C ALA A 39 -8.99 10.07 7.77
N GLY A 40 -8.77 8.82 8.19
CA GLY A 40 -9.77 7.75 8.13
C GLY A 40 -10.11 7.26 6.72
N VAL A 41 -9.53 7.88 5.68
CA VAL A 41 -9.83 7.61 4.27
C VAL A 41 -8.61 7.10 3.52
N SER A 42 -8.85 6.19 2.57
CA SER A 42 -7.80 5.69 1.67
C SER A 42 -7.40 6.79 0.70
N PRO A 43 -6.09 7.03 0.47
CA PRO A 43 -5.64 7.97 -0.54
C PRO A 43 -6.03 7.50 -1.94
N SER A 44 -6.10 8.45 -2.88
CA SER A 44 -6.37 8.23 -4.30
C SER A 44 -5.13 7.74 -5.06
N PHE A 45 -5.32 7.24 -6.28
CA PHE A 45 -4.21 6.81 -7.15
C PHE A 45 -3.23 7.93 -7.46
N ASP A 46 -3.73 9.14 -7.69
CA ASP A 46 -2.89 10.31 -7.96
C ASP A 46 -2.09 10.70 -6.71
N GLU A 47 -2.71 10.75 -5.52
CA GLU A 47 -1.97 11.02 -4.27
C GLU A 47 -0.90 9.97 -3.99
N MET A 48 -1.19 8.69 -4.23
CA MET A 48 -0.20 7.61 -4.08
C MET A 48 0.94 7.76 -5.09
N LYS A 49 0.63 8.10 -6.34
CA LYS A 49 1.62 8.35 -7.40
C LYS A 49 2.54 9.53 -7.03
N GLU A 50 1.95 10.63 -6.57
CA GLU A 50 2.69 11.83 -6.14
C GLU A 50 3.56 11.54 -4.91
N ALA A 51 3.03 10.85 -3.90
CA ALA A 51 3.77 10.49 -2.70
C ALA A 51 5.00 9.62 -3.01
N LEU A 52 4.91 8.74 -4.00
CA LEU A 52 6.01 7.87 -4.41
C LEU A 52 6.89 8.49 -5.52
N ARG A 53 6.59 9.73 -5.94
CA ARG A 53 7.26 10.46 -7.04
C ARG A 53 7.32 9.65 -8.33
N LEU A 54 6.24 8.94 -8.63
CA LEU A 54 6.14 8.11 -9.83
C LEU A 54 5.80 8.98 -11.04
N LYS A 55 6.53 8.79 -12.14
CA LYS A 55 6.34 9.56 -13.38
C LYS A 55 5.13 9.10 -14.20
N SER A 56 4.58 7.91 -13.93
CA SER A 56 3.53 7.30 -14.77
C SER A 56 2.42 6.62 -13.98
N LYS A 57 1.21 6.65 -14.55
CA LYS A 57 0.02 5.93 -14.04
C LYS A 57 0.23 4.42 -14.05
N SER A 58 0.92 3.88 -15.06
CA SER A 58 1.24 2.44 -15.11
C SER A 58 2.11 1.98 -13.92
N GLY A 59 3.05 2.81 -13.46
CA GLY A 59 3.92 2.48 -12.33
C GLY A 59 3.15 2.25 -11.03
N ILE A 60 2.17 3.12 -10.72
CA ILE A 60 1.36 2.95 -9.50
C ILE A 60 0.39 1.78 -9.62
N HIS A 61 -0.19 1.55 -10.81
CA HIS A 61 -1.05 0.39 -11.07
C HIS A 61 -0.30 -0.93 -10.82
N ARG A 62 0.93 -1.08 -11.33
CA ARG A 62 1.74 -2.30 -11.11
C ARG A 62 2.01 -2.56 -9.62
N LEU A 63 2.28 -1.50 -8.86
CA LEU A 63 2.53 -1.64 -7.42
C LEU A 63 1.27 -2.07 -6.68
N ILE A 64 0.11 -1.46 -7.00
CA ILE A 64 -1.17 -1.77 -6.36
C ILE A 64 -1.61 -3.19 -6.70
N THR A 65 -1.60 -3.58 -7.98
CA THR A 65 -1.97 -4.95 -8.39
C THR A 65 -1.10 -5.99 -7.70
N GLY A 66 0.22 -5.79 -7.65
CA GLY A 66 1.11 -6.72 -6.96
C GLY A 66 0.90 -6.79 -5.44
N LEU A 67 0.42 -5.71 -4.82
CA LEU A 67 0.02 -5.70 -3.41
C LEU A 67 -1.34 -6.36 -3.17
N GLU A 68 -2.28 -6.19 -4.11
CA GLU A 68 -3.62 -6.78 -4.07
C GLU A 68 -3.56 -8.31 -4.22
N GLU A 69 -2.82 -8.80 -5.22
CA GLU A 69 -2.63 -10.25 -5.46
C GLU A 69 -2.00 -10.96 -4.27
N ARG A 70 -1.09 -10.29 -3.56
CA ARG A 70 -0.42 -10.83 -2.37
C ARG A 70 -1.28 -10.73 -1.10
N GLY A 71 -2.38 -9.99 -1.17
CA GLY A 71 -3.35 -9.79 -0.10
C GLY A 71 -3.00 -8.69 0.89
N PHE A 72 -2.07 -7.78 0.55
CA PHE A 72 -1.74 -6.62 1.38
C PHE A 72 -2.76 -5.48 1.20
N LEU A 73 -3.33 -5.35 0.00
CA LEU A 73 -4.43 -4.43 -0.30
C LEU A 73 -5.67 -5.24 -0.69
N ARG A 74 -6.85 -4.75 -0.31
CA ARG A 74 -8.12 -5.26 -0.83
C ARG A 74 -8.97 -4.11 -1.34
N ARG A 75 -9.50 -4.23 -2.55
CA ARG A 75 -10.54 -3.32 -3.05
C ARG A 75 -11.80 -3.48 -2.19
N LEU A 76 -12.39 -2.35 -1.80
CA LEU A 76 -13.75 -2.36 -1.26
C LEU A 76 -14.73 -2.53 -2.44
N PRO A 77 -15.76 -3.39 -2.33
CA PRO A 77 -16.82 -3.49 -3.32
C PRO A 77 -17.63 -2.19 -3.40
#